data_AF-A0A2M8CYK0-F1
#
_entry.id   AF-A0A2M8CYK0-F1
#
_cell.length_a   1.000
_cell.length_b   1.000
_cell.length_c   1.000
_cell.angle_alpha   90.00
_cell.angle_beta   90.00
_cell.angle_gamma   90.00
#
_symmetry.space_group_name_H-M   'P 1'
#
loop_
_entity.id
_entity.type
_entity.pdbx_description
1 polymer ?
#
loop_
_entity_poly.entity_id
_entity_poly.type
_entity_poly.pdbx_seq_one_letter_code
_entity_poly.pdbx_strand_id
1 'polypeptide(L)'
;MEINDSKKPKTLEIGDKTEDGWAYVGENYGQNIFAKGYGVKKWKEAMKFAEGQNAHLGSDAELDLLQTALNKGLLKDSFDTSGSDPAGWAWGQRHPTYPGINARVQKLSDGKKDWRWPGADVSPGDDASAVLFQSEPRPRA
;
A
#
# COMPACT_ATOMS: atom_id res chain seq x y z
N MET A 1 -4.29 -18.89 41.46
CA MET A 1 -4.11 -18.90 40.00
C MET A 1 -4.85 -17.69 39.48
N GLU A 2 -4.14 -16.61 39.19
CA GLU A 2 -4.72 -15.49 38.45
C GLU A 2 -4.95 -15.97 37.02
N ILE A 3 -6.20 -15.94 36.60
CA ILE A 3 -6.58 -16.13 35.21
C ILE A 3 -6.09 -14.86 34.52
N ASN A 4 -4.98 -14.96 33.78
CA ASN A 4 -4.54 -13.88 32.91
C ASN A 4 -5.61 -13.80 31.83
N ASP A 5 -6.60 -12.92 32.03
CA ASP A 5 -7.63 -12.62 31.05
C ASP A 5 -6.92 -12.22 29.76
N SER A 6 -6.92 -13.18 28.83
CA SER A 6 -6.45 -13.04 27.48
C SER A 6 -6.86 -11.67 26.97
N LYS A 7 -5.88 -10.80 26.69
CA LYS A 7 -6.11 -9.61 25.86
C LYS A 7 -6.76 -10.13 24.59
N LYS A 8 -8.09 -10.06 24.49
CA LYS A 8 -8.78 -10.25 23.22
C LYS A 8 -8.03 -9.37 22.21
N PRO A 9 -7.62 -9.90 21.06
CA PRO A 9 -6.92 -9.10 20.07
C PRO A 9 -7.80 -7.87 19.80
N LYS A 10 -7.24 -6.66 20.00
CA LYS A 10 -7.94 -5.41 19.74
C LYS A 10 -8.48 -5.50 18.31
N THR A 11 -9.77 -5.26 18.13
CA THR A 11 -10.34 -5.14 16.78
C THR A 11 -9.66 -3.95 16.11
N LEU A 12 -8.98 -4.19 14.98
CA LEU A 12 -8.32 -3.15 14.21
C LEU A 12 -9.36 -2.26 13.54
N GLU A 13 -9.18 -0.94 13.66
CA GLU A 13 -9.96 0.06 12.93
C GLU A 13 -9.14 0.64 11.79
N ILE A 14 -9.76 0.91 10.64
CA ILE A 14 -9.04 1.50 9.49
C ILE A 14 -8.36 2.80 9.94
N GLY A 15 -7.05 2.89 9.69
CA GLY A 15 -6.20 3.99 10.14
C GLY A 15 -5.41 3.70 11.41
N ASP A 16 -5.71 2.63 12.16
CA ASP A 16 -4.87 2.16 13.26
C ASP A 16 -3.43 1.94 12.75
N LYS A 17 -2.45 2.50 13.46
CA LYS A 17 -1.03 2.39 13.11
C LYS A 17 -0.33 1.39 14.02
N THR A 18 0.51 0.53 13.43
CA THR A 18 1.48 -0.25 14.20
C THR A 18 2.56 0.67 14.78
N GLU A 19 3.36 0.18 15.73
CA GLU A 19 4.48 0.94 16.31
C GLU A 19 5.46 1.41 15.24
N ASP A 20 5.67 0.58 14.20
CA ASP A 20 6.52 0.90 13.05
C ASP A 20 5.82 1.78 11.99
N GLY A 21 4.62 2.27 12.27
CA GLY A 21 3.90 3.26 11.45
C GLY A 21 3.15 2.69 10.25
N TRP A 22 2.90 1.37 10.19
CA TRP A 22 2.05 0.77 9.16
C TRP A 22 0.58 1.02 9.49
N ALA A 23 -0.17 1.59 8.56
CA ALA A 23 -1.57 1.92 8.77
C ALA A 23 -2.47 0.78 8.26
N TYR A 24 -3.38 0.29 9.09
CA TYR A 24 -4.37 -0.69 8.69
C TYR A 24 -5.35 -0.08 7.68
N VAL A 25 -5.45 -0.67 6.49
CA VAL A 25 -6.31 -0.16 5.40
C VAL A 25 -7.56 -1.02 5.16
N GLY A 26 -7.63 -2.18 5.81
CA GLY A 26 -8.77 -3.08 5.75
C GLY A 26 -8.35 -4.53 5.60
N GLU A 27 -9.27 -5.36 5.14
CA GLU A 27 -9.06 -6.79 5.03
C GLU A 27 -9.27 -7.28 3.61
N ASN A 28 -8.45 -8.24 3.19
CA ASN A 28 -8.61 -8.95 1.94
C ASN A 28 -8.37 -10.45 2.15
N TYR A 29 -9.31 -11.30 1.76
CA TYR A 29 -9.22 -12.77 1.86
C TYR A 29 -8.76 -13.32 3.24
N GLY A 30 -9.25 -12.73 4.34
CA GLY A 30 -8.89 -13.16 5.70
C GLY A 30 -7.51 -12.68 6.17
N GLN A 31 -6.88 -11.77 5.44
CA GLN A 31 -5.64 -11.11 5.82
C GLN A 31 -5.90 -9.64 6.14
N ASN A 32 -5.36 -9.18 7.28
CA ASN A 32 -5.29 -7.77 7.60
C ASN A 32 -4.25 -7.12 6.68
N ILE A 33 -4.66 -6.06 5.99
CA ILE A 33 -3.83 -5.34 5.04
C ILE A 33 -3.40 -4.03 5.68
N PHE A 34 -2.09 -3.78 5.65
CA PHE A 34 -1.49 -2.55 6.12
C PHE A 34 -0.74 -1.85 4.98
N ALA A 35 -0.68 -0.52 5.04
CA ALA A 35 0.03 0.29 4.05
C ALA A 35 0.96 1.31 4.73
N LYS A 36 2.09 1.61 4.07
CA LYS A 36 3.03 2.64 4.53
C LYS A 36 3.74 3.30 3.35
N GLY A 37 3.91 4.61 3.43
CA GLY A 37 4.62 5.40 2.42
C GLY A 37 6.12 5.51 2.72
N TYR A 38 6.94 5.44 1.67
CA TYR A 38 8.41 5.52 1.76
C TYR A 38 9.01 6.56 0.80
N GLY A 39 8.22 7.59 0.46
CA GLY A 39 8.60 8.62 -0.49
C GLY A 39 8.55 8.14 -1.94
N VAL A 40 9.15 8.93 -2.82
CA VAL A 40 9.08 8.77 -4.28
C VAL A 40 10.26 7.93 -4.79
N LYS A 41 9.98 6.96 -5.66
CA LYS A 41 10.95 6.02 -6.23
C LYS A 41 10.63 5.69 -7.69
N LYS A 42 11.63 5.23 -8.45
CA LYS A 42 11.42 4.58 -9.75
C LYS A 42 10.84 3.18 -9.56
N TRP A 43 10.09 2.67 -10.54
CA TRP A 43 9.45 1.34 -10.48
C TRP A 43 10.39 0.22 -10.00
N LYS A 44 11.54 0.05 -10.65
CA LYS A 44 12.50 -1.02 -10.32
C LYS A 44 13.13 -0.84 -8.94
N GLU A 45 13.33 0.40 -8.51
CA GLU A 45 13.82 0.71 -7.17
C GLU A 45 12.74 0.40 -6.13
N ALA A 46 11.49 0.79 -6.38
CA ALA A 46 10.37 0.53 -5.49
C ALA A 46 10.15 -0.98 -5.26
N MET A 47 10.26 -1.80 -6.31
CA MET A 47 10.20 -3.27 -6.18
C MET A 47 11.33 -3.83 -5.32
N LYS A 48 12.58 -3.47 -5.62
CA LYS A 48 13.74 -3.93 -4.84
C LYS A 48 13.67 -3.45 -3.39
N PHE A 49 13.17 -2.23 -3.17
CA PHE A 49 12.96 -1.68 -1.85
C PHE A 49 11.87 -2.45 -1.10
N ALA A 50 10.75 -2.79 -1.75
CA ALA A 50 9.68 -3.58 -1.15
C ALA A 50 10.17 -4.96 -0.67
N GLU A 51 10.95 -5.65 -1.48
CA GLU A 51 11.58 -6.93 -1.11
C GLU A 51 12.44 -6.79 0.16
N GLY A 52 13.28 -5.76 0.23
CA GLY A 52 14.11 -5.47 1.41
C GLY A 52 13.31 -5.09 2.66
N GLN A 53 12.04 -4.71 2.52
CA GLN A 53 11.11 -4.42 3.64
C GLN A 53 10.22 -5.62 4.00
N ASN A 54 10.41 -6.79 3.36
CA ASN A 54 9.49 -7.93 3.46
C ASN A 54 8.03 -7.48 3.20
N ALA A 55 7.84 -6.70 2.14
CA ALA A 55 6.59 -6.07 1.74
C ALA A 55 6.45 -6.12 0.21
N HIS A 56 5.33 -5.61 -0.32
CA HIS A 56 5.08 -5.60 -1.76
C HIS A 56 4.42 -4.29 -2.22
N LEU A 57 4.45 -4.06 -3.53
CA LEU A 57 3.68 -2.98 -4.17
C LEU A 57 2.22 -3.40 -4.29
N GLY A 58 1.31 -2.44 -4.24
CA GLY A 58 -0.12 -2.73 -4.11
C GLY A 58 -0.72 -3.49 -5.29
N SER A 59 -1.40 -4.60 -5.00
CA SER A 59 -2.36 -5.23 -5.89
C SER A 59 -3.62 -4.36 -6.09
N ASP A 60 -4.55 -4.76 -6.96
CA ASP A 60 -5.76 -3.95 -7.23
C ASP A 60 -6.60 -3.81 -5.97
N ALA A 61 -6.86 -4.92 -5.30
CA ALA A 61 -7.63 -4.94 -4.08
C ALA A 61 -7.02 -4.07 -2.98
N GLU A 62 -5.69 -4.11 -2.82
CA GLU A 62 -4.99 -3.34 -1.79
C GLU A 62 -4.99 -1.84 -2.08
N LEU A 63 -4.82 -1.46 -3.35
CA LEU A 63 -4.94 -0.06 -3.76
C LEU A 63 -6.37 0.46 -3.63
N ASP A 64 -7.38 -0.40 -3.84
CA ASP A 64 -8.79 -0.05 -3.64
C ASP A 64 -9.12 0.10 -2.14
N LEU A 65 -8.54 -0.74 -1.27
CA LEU A 65 -8.61 -0.60 0.19
C LEU A 65 -7.96 0.70 0.66
N LEU A 66 -6.74 0.99 0.19
CA LEU A 66 -6.05 2.25 0.45
C LEU A 66 -6.90 3.44 0.01
N GLN A 67 -7.47 3.40 -1.20
CA GLN A 67 -8.32 4.48 -1.70
C GLN A 67 -9.57 4.67 -0.85
N THR A 68 -10.20 3.57 -0.42
CA THR A 68 -11.36 3.62 0.47
C THR A 68 -11.01 4.29 1.80
N ALA A 69 -9.85 3.98 2.36
CA ALA A 69 -9.37 4.58 3.60
C ALA A 69 -9.02 6.07 3.43
N LEU A 70 -8.40 6.46 2.32
CA LEU A 70 -8.11 7.85 1.95
C LEU A 70 -9.40 8.67 1.78
N ASN A 71 -10.38 8.14 1.05
CA ASN A 71 -11.67 8.81 0.80
C ASN A 71 -12.47 9.06 2.08
N LYS A 72 -12.28 8.22 3.10
CA LYS A 72 -12.88 8.40 4.44
C LYS A 72 -12.11 9.38 5.33
N GLY A 73 -10.97 9.90 4.87
CA GLY A 73 -10.10 10.81 5.63
C GLY A 73 -9.33 10.11 6.77
N LEU A 74 -9.33 8.78 6.82
CA LEU A 74 -8.76 8.00 7.94
C LEU A 74 -7.23 7.89 7.88
N LEU A 75 -6.63 8.27 6.75
CA LEU A 75 -5.18 8.25 6.50
C LEU A 75 -4.64 9.65 6.19
N LYS A 76 -5.35 10.70 6.64
CA LYS A 76 -4.92 12.08 6.48
C LYS A 76 -3.50 12.22 7.06
N ASP A 77 -2.64 12.95 6.35
CA ASP A 77 -1.23 13.19 6.68
C ASP A 77 -0.30 11.96 6.60
N SER A 78 -0.81 10.78 6.18
CA SER A 78 0.03 9.58 5.99
C SER A 78 0.58 9.46 4.56
N PHE A 79 -0.03 10.17 3.61
CA PHE A 79 0.34 10.14 2.19
C PHE A 79 0.12 11.52 1.55
N ASP A 80 0.91 11.84 0.52
CA ASP A 80 0.67 13.01 -0.32
C ASP A 80 -0.47 12.73 -1.30
N THR A 81 -1.57 13.47 -1.18
CA THR A 81 -2.77 13.32 -2.01
C THR A 81 -2.97 14.47 -2.99
N SER A 82 -1.93 15.27 -3.29
CA SER A 82 -2.00 16.42 -4.21
C SER A 82 -2.30 16.06 -5.67
N GLY A 83 -2.11 14.80 -6.06
CA GLY A 83 -2.52 14.24 -7.34
C GLY A 83 -1.84 14.80 -8.59
N SER A 84 -0.80 15.63 -8.43
CA SER A 84 -0.16 16.38 -9.53
C SER A 84 1.31 16.02 -9.71
N ASP A 85 1.99 15.64 -8.63
CA ASP A 85 3.40 15.28 -8.61
C ASP A 85 3.61 13.78 -8.44
N PRO A 86 4.84 13.25 -8.67
CA PRO A 86 5.18 11.85 -8.40
C PRO A 86 4.73 11.34 -7.02
N ALA A 87 4.72 12.22 -6.01
CA ALA A 87 4.25 11.90 -4.67
C ALA A 87 2.73 11.63 -4.60
N GLY A 88 1.94 12.25 -5.48
CA GLY A 88 0.49 12.09 -5.59
C GLY A 88 0.04 10.82 -6.32
N TRP A 89 0.97 9.99 -6.81
CA TRP A 89 0.72 8.72 -7.47
C TRP A 89 1.44 7.60 -6.73
N ALA A 90 0.83 6.43 -6.55
CA ALA A 90 1.45 5.27 -5.94
C ALA A 90 1.68 4.17 -6.97
N TRP A 91 2.84 3.52 -6.89
CA TRP A 91 3.11 2.31 -7.67
C TRP A 91 2.12 1.20 -7.35
N GLY A 92 1.68 0.49 -8.39
CA GLY A 92 0.89 -0.71 -8.26
C GLY A 92 1.41 -1.84 -9.13
N GLN A 93 1.01 -3.05 -8.81
CA GLN A 93 1.32 -4.24 -9.58
C GLN A 93 0.04 -4.75 -10.28
N ARG A 94 0.07 -4.83 -11.62
CA ARG A 94 -1.04 -5.36 -12.42
C ARG A 94 -1.16 -6.89 -12.33
N HIS A 95 -0.03 -7.60 -12.23
CA HIS A 95 -0.02 -9.07 -12.23
C HIS A 95 1.00 -9.61 -11.24
N PRO A 96 0.61 -10.50 -10.29
CA PRO A 96 1.51 -11.00 -9.26
C PRO A 96 2.69 -11.80 -9.81
N THR A 97 2.54 -12.48 -10.96
CA THR A 97 3.58 -13.33 -11.55
C THR A 97 4.52 -12.64 -12.54
N TYR A 98 4.27 -11.38 -12.93
CA TYR A 98 5.11 -10.67 -13.91
C TYR A 98 5.50 -9.27 -13.42
N PRO A 99 6.29 -9.19 -12.34
CA PRO A 99 6.69 -7.91 -11.73
C PRO A 99 7.55 -7.04 -12.68
N GLY A 100 8.21 -7.63 -13.68
CA GLY A 100 9.12 -6.89 -14.54
C GLY A 100 8.48 -6.04 -15.65
N ILE A 101 7.22 -6.30 -16.02
CA ILE A 101 6.66 -5.84 -17.31
C ILE A 101 5.26 -5.21 -17.23
N ASN A 102 4.75 -4.93 -16.03
CA ASN A 102 3.42 -4.34 -15.89
C ASN A 102 3.34 -3.37 -14.72
N ALA A 103 4.19 -2.35 -14.74
CA ALA A 103 4.04 -1.22 -13.83
C ALA A 103 2.73 -0.48 -14.15
N ARG A 104 2.03 -0.09 -13.09
CA ARG A 104 0.92 0.84 -13.14
C ARG A 104 1.08 1.83 -12.00
N VAL A 105 0.29 2.89 -12.04
CA VAL A 105 0.13 3.76 -10.90
C VAL A 105 -1.34 4.02 -10.59
N GLN A 106 -1.61 4.40 -9.35
CA GLN A 106 -2.88 4.95 -8.91
C GLN A 106 -2.67 6.33 -8.31
N LYS A 107 -3.43 7.32 -8.77
CA LYS A 107 -3.44 8.64 -8.16
C LYS A 107 -4.12 8.56 -6.79
N LEU A 108 -3.45 9.05 -5.76
CA LEU A 108 -3.93 8.97 -4.38
C LEU A 108 -5.08 9.95 -4.08
N SER A 109 -5.21 11.01 -4.87
CA SER A 109 -6.27 12.02 -4.70
C SER A 109 -7.66 11.50 -5.06
N ASP A 110 -7.77 10.63 -6.08
CA ASP A 110 -9.05 10.23 -6.68
C ASP A 110 -9.14 8.74 -7.06
N GLY A 111 -8.07 7.97 -6.87
CA GLY A 111 -8.00 6.56 -7.24
C GLY A 111 -7.85 6.30 -8.73
N LYS A 112 -7.63 7.33 -9.57
CA LYS A 112 -7.48 7.14 -11.01
C LYS A 112 -6.23 6.30 -11.29
N LYS A 113 -6.43 5.18 -11.99
CA LYS A 113 -5.34 4.27 -12.40
C LYS A 113 -4.83 4.65 -13.79
N ASP A 114 -3.51 4.62 -13.97
CA ASP A 114 -2.86 4.71 -15.27
C ASP A 114 -1.97 3.48 -15.50
N TRP A 115 -2.26 2.80 -16.60
CA TRP A 115 -1.64 1.54 -17.03
C TRP A 115 -0.57 1.74 -18.09
N ARG A 116 -0.44 2.97 -18.60
CA ARG A 116 0.54 3.35 -19.63
C ARG A 116 1.58 4.32 -19.06
N TRP A 117 1.77 4.31 -17.75
CA TRP A 117 2.74 5.17 -17.09
C TRP A 117 4.12 4.96 -17.71
N PRO A 118 4.73 5.99 -18.32
CA PRO A 118 5.95 5.83 -19.07
C PRO A 118 7.07 5.23 -18.20
N GLY A 119 7.79 4.26 -18.77
CA GLY A 119 8.95 3.65 -18.15
C GLY A 119 8.74 2.32 -17.40
N ALA A 120 7.55 1.73 -17.54
CA ALA A 120 7.31 0.33 -17.12
C ALA A 120 8.15 -0.68 -17.92
N ASP A 121 8.34 -0.46 -19.23
CA ASP A 121 8.95 -1.47 -20.13
C ASP A 121 10.04 -0.97 -21.09
N VAL A 122 10.22 0.34 -21.31
CA VAL A 122 11.05 0.81 -22.45
C VAL A 122 12.00 1.99 -22.18
N SER A 123 11.97 2.64 -21.01
CA SER A 123 13.01 3.61 -20.60
C SER A 123 12.91 3.97 -19.11
N PRO A 124 14.02 4.27 -18.42
CA PRO A 124 13.99 4.73 -17.02
C PRO A 124 13.47 6.18 -16.98
N GLY A 125 12.17 6.38 -16.74
CA GLY A 125 11.55 7.70 -16.84
C GLY A 125 11.02 8.21 -15.51
N ASP A 126 9.93 7.60 -15.04
CA ASP A 126 9.06 8.29 -14.10
C ASP A 126 9.10 7.71 -12.70
N ASP A 127 8.92 8.61 -11.75
CA ASP A 127 8.88 8.33 -10.34
C ASP A 127 7.43 8.29 -9.85
N ALA A 128 7.16 7.50 -8.81
CA ALA A 128 5.91 7.53 -8.06
C ALA A 128 6.15 7.17 -6.59
N SER A 129 5.20 7.49 -5.72
CA SER A 129 5.23 7.07 -4.31
C SER A 129 5.38 5.55 -4.18
N ALA A 130 6.38 5.15 -3.41
CA ALA A 130 6.53 3.80 -2.89
C ALA A 130 5.61 3.63 -1.68
N VAL A 131 4.33 3.40 -1.97
CA VAL A 131 3.37 2.89 -0.97
C VAL A 131 3.47 1.38 -0.99
N LEU A 132 3.96 0.82 0.12
CA LEU A 132 4.13 -0.61 0.30
C LEU A 132 2.98 -1.18 1.11
N PHE A 133 2.75 -2.48 0.94
CA PHE A 133 1.72 -3.23 1.62
C PHE A 133 2.32 -4.43 2.37
N GLN A 134 1.71 -4.76 3.50
CA GLN A 134 1.95 -5.97 4.26
C GLN A 134 0.61 -6.65 4.55
N SER A 135 0.62 -7.98 4.48
CA SER A 135 -0.55 -8.81 4.70
C SER A 135 -0.28 -9.75 5.87
N GLU A 136 -1.05 -9.58 6.94
CA GLU A 136 -0.94 -10.41 8.13
C GLU A 136 -2.16 -11.32 8.28
N PRO A 137 -2.00 -12.58 8.70
CA PRO A 137 -3.14 -13.43 9.01
C PRO A 137 -4.02 -12.78 10.08
N ARG A 138 -5.34 -12.76 9.87
CA ARG A 138 -6.25 -12.34 10.94
C ARG A 138 -6.05 -13.27 12.16
N PRO A 139 -5.90 -12.73 13.39
CA PRO A 139 -5.88 -13.56 14.58
C PRO A 139 -7.12 -14.44 14.63
N ARG A 140 -6.95 -15.76 14.82
CA ARG A 140 -8.09 -16.64 15.04
C ARG A 140 -8.70 -16.28 16.39
N ALA A 141 -9.99 -15.96 16.38
CA ALA A 141 -10.79 -15.74 17.58
C ALA A 141 -10.96 -17.04 18.37
#